data_AF-A0A4D9EY61-F1
#
_entry.id   AF-A0A4D9EY61-F1
#
_cell.length_a   1.000
_cell.length_b   1.000
_cell.length_c   1.000
_cell.angle_alpha   90.00
_cell.angle_beta   90.00
_cell.angle_gamma   90.00
#
_symmetry.space_group_name_H-M   'P 1'
#
loop_
_entity.id
_entity.type
_entity.pdbx_description
1 polymer ?
#
loop_
_entity_poly.entity_id
_entity_poly.type
_entity_poly.pdbx_seq_one_letter_code
_entity_poly.pdbx_strand_id
1 'polypeptide(L)'
;MCEPFLGSWELISSENFESYMKELGVGFATRKLGSLAKPSVVISTNDDIITIKTESSFKNTEISFKLGEKFEETTVDDRKTKSIITLDNGALIHVQKWDGKETTIKRKLVDSKLVVVSSSVGFTTRKLGSLAKPNVIISINGDIITIKTESSFKNTEISFKLGEKFEETTVDDRKTMNIVTLEEGSLTQVQKWDGKETTIKRKLADGKMIVEYTMNNITCTRVYERA
;
A
#
# COMPACT_ATOMS: atom_id res chain seq x y z
N MET A 1 -0.38 22.11 15.96
CA MET A 1 0.85 22.68 16.54
C MET A 1 2.01 21.71 16.26
N CYS A 2 2.95 22.14 15.42
CA CYS A 2 4.10 21.34 14.96
C CYS A 2 5.37 21.57 15.80
N GLU A 3 5.30 22.47 16.79
CA GLU A 3 6.36 22.90 17.69
C GLU A 3 7.16 21.74 18.31
N PRO A 4 6.55 20.61 18.72
CA PRO A 4 7.32 19.49 19.25
C PRO A 4 8.37 18.92 18.29
N PHE A 5 8.17 19.07 16.98
CA PHE A 5 9.09 18.55 15.96
C PHE A 5 10.29 19.47 15.70
N LEU A 6 10.25 20.72 16.16
CA LEU A 6 11.29 21.72 15.88
C LEU A 6 12.62 21.32 16.50
N GLY A 7 13.70 21.59 15.76
CA GLY A 7 15.07 21.28 16.17
C GLY A 7 15.80 20.36 15.19
N SER A 8 16.92 19.82 15.66
CA SER A 8 17.80 18.96 14.88
C SER A 8 17.71 17.51 15.36
N TRP A 9 17.63 16.59 14.41
CA TRP A 9 17.46 15.17 14.63
C TRP A 9 18.55 14.38 13.90
N GLU A 10 19.25 13.51 14.62
CA GLU A 10 20.28 12.64 14.05
C GLU A 10 19.73 11.22 13.84
N LEU A 11 20.10 10.59 12.71
CA LEU A 11 19.68 9.21 12.45
C LEU A 11 20.45 8.23 13.34
N ILE A 12 19.72 7.53 14.21
CA ILE A 12 20.29 6.49 15.10
C ILE A 12 20.06 5.06 14.61
N SER A 13 19.02 4.81 13.81
CA SER A 13 18.66 3.49 13.30
C SER A 13 17.83 3.60 12.02
N SER A 14 17.99 2.64 11.11
CA SER A 14 17.23 2.56 9.87
C SER A 14 16.97 1.10 9.50
N GLU A 15 15.73 0.78 9.19
CA GLU A 15 15.30 -0.58 8.84
C GLU A 15 14.56 -0.55 7.50
N ASN A 16 14.81 -1.55 6.64
CA ASN A 16 14.13 -1.73 5.35
C ASN A 16 14.21 -0.55 4.36
N PHE A 17 15.09 0.44 4.57
CA PHE A 17 15.23 1.61 3.70
C PHE A 17 15.54 1.24 2.24
N GLU A 18 16.45 0.29 2.01
CA GLU A 18 16.78 -0.16 0.65
C GLU A 18 15.56 -0.78 -0.07
N SER A 19 14.78 -1.60 0.65
CA SER A 19 13.57 -2.24 0.13
C SER A 19 12.49 -1.23 -0.21
N TYR A 20 12.29 -0.23 0.66
CA TYR A 20 11.39 0.89 0.41
C TYR A 20 11.79 1.67 -0.85
N MET A 21 13.06 2.04 -0.97
CA MET A 21 13.56 2.76 -2.14
C MET A 21 13.45 1.93 -3.42
N LYS A 22 13.59 0.60 -3.34
CA LYS A 22 13.38 -0.31 -4.49
C LYS A 22 11.94 -0.25 -4.97
N GLU A 23 10.97 -0.28 -4.06
CA GLU A 23 9.54 -0.20 -4.38
C GLU A 23 9.16 1.15 -5.02
N LEU A 24 9.85 2.23 -4.65
CA LEU A 24 9.72 3.53 -5.31
C LEU A 24 10.30 3.57 -6.73
N GLY A 25 11.06 2.55 -7.13
CA GLY A 25 11.72 2.46 -8.44
C GLY A 25 13.13 3.03 -8.49
N VAL A 26 13.76 3.33 -7.34
CA VAL A 26 15.10 3.93 -7.28
C VAL A 26 16.16 2.91 -7.71
N GLY A 27 17.14 3.30 -8.52
CA GLY A 27 18.21 2.43 -9.02
C GLY A 27 19.14 1.87 -7.94
N PHE A 28 19.67 0.65 -8.15
CA PHE A 28 20.43 -0.12 -7.15
C PHE A 28 21.58 0.67 -6.50
N ALA A 29 22.41 1.36 -7.29
CA ALA A 29 23.54 2.14 -6.78
C ALA A 29 23.10 3.25 -5.81
N THR A 30 22.08 4.04 -6.18
CA THR A 30 21.53 5.11 -5.33
C THR A 30 20.97 4.55 -4.03
N ARG A 31 20.29 3.40 -4.06
CA ARG A 31 19.75 2.77 -2.83
C ARG A 31 20.86 2.31 -1.88
N LYS A 32 21.96 1.77 -2.42
CA LYS A 32 23.11 1.36 -1.60
C LYS A 32 23.78 2.54 -0.93
N LEU A 33 24.06 3.61 -1.68
CA LEU A 33 24.64 4.84 -1.12
C LEU A 33 23.71 5.48 -0.08
N GLY A 34 22.41 5.59 -0.38
CA GLY A 34 21.43 6.13 0.55
C GLY A 34 21.28 5.31 1.84
N SER A 35 21.43 3.98 1.77
CA SER A 35 21.35 3.11 2.96
C SER A 35 22.57 3.21 3.88
N LEU A 36 23.71 3.66 3.35
CA LEU A 36 24.92 3.92 4.12
C LEU A 36 24.97 5.34 4.69
N ALA A 37 24.16 6.25 4.15
CA ALA A 37 24.08 7.62 4.60
C ALA A 37 23.48 7.69 6.01
N LYS A 38 24.01 8.61 6.81
CA LYS A 38 23.49 8.96 8.14
C LYS A 38 22.99 10.40 8.12
N PRO A 39 21.81 10.64 7.54
CA PRO A 39 21.30 12.00 7.43
C PRO A 39 20.96 12.59 8.79
N SER A 40 21.12 13.90 8.90
CA SER A 40 20.47 14.71 9.93
C SER A 40 19.26 15.41 9.34
N VAL A 41 18.26 15.69 10.18
CA VAL A 41 17.04 16.40 9.80
C VAL A 41 16.87 17.60 10.70
N VAL A 42 16.75 18.78 10.11
CA VAL A 42 16.44 20.03 10.82
C VAL A 42 15.02 20.45 10.45
N ILE A 43 14.18 20.65 11.45
CA ILE A 43 12.81 21.13 11.29
C ILE A 43 12.73 22.51 11.95
N SER A 44 12.36 23.52 11.17
CA SER A 44 12.21 24.89 11.64
C SER A 44 10.87 25.46 11.18
N THR A 45 10.47 26.57 11.78
CA THR A 45 9.27 27.31 11.39
C THR A 45 9.58 28.79 11.33
N ASN A 46 9.00 29.49 10.36
CA ASN A 46 8.96 30.94 10.29
C ASN A 46 7.50 31.33 10.01
N ASP A 47 6.83 31.89 11.01
CA ASP A 47 5.38 32.07 11.04
C ASP A 47 4.62 30.76 10.73
N ASP A 48 3.87 30.72 9.62
CA ASP A 48 3.08 29.56 9.19
C ASP A 48 3.82 28.64 8.19
N ILE A 49 5.06 28.99 7.84
CA ILE A 49 5.91 28.20 6.94
C ILE A 49 6.81 27.28 7.76
N ILE A 50 6.65 25.98 7.54
CA ILE A 50 7.50 24.94 8.12
C ILE A 50 8.56 24.58 7.08
N THR A 51 9.81 24.51 7.51
CA THR A 51 10.94 24.04 6.69
C THR A 51 11.46 22.72 7.25
N ILE A 52 11.61 21.73 6.38
CA ILE A 52 12.31 20.47 6.69
C ILE A 52 13.54 20.39 5.80
N LYS A 53 14.71 20.45 6.41
CA LYS A 53 16.00 20.27 5.78
C LYS A 53 16.55 18.90 6.14
N THR A 54 16.96 18.11 5.15
CA THR A 54 17.63 16.82 5.34
C THR A 54 19.03 16.92 4.77
N GLU A 55 20.04 16.65 5.59
CA GLU A 55 21.45 16.81 5.23
C GLU A 55 22.17 15.48 5.33
N SER A 56 22.96 15.11 4.31
CA SER A 56 23.77 13.90 4.30
C SER A 56 25.03 14.10 3.47
N SER A 57 26.01 13.21 3.61
CA SER A 57 27.19 13.20 2.74
C SER A 57 26.89 12.88 1.28
N PHE A 58 25.67 12.41 0.97
CA PHE A 58 25.28 12.03 -0.38
C PHE A 58 24.54 13.17 -1.10
N LYS A 59 23.42 13.62 -0.54
CA LYS A 59 22.59 14.70 -1.11
C LYS A 59 21.81 15.38 0.00
N ASN A 60 21.67 16.70 -0.11
CA ASN A 60 20.86 17.51 0.79
C ASN A 60 19.56 17.90 0.09
N THR A 61 18.49 17.99 0.86
CA THR A 61 17.17 18.44 0.37
C THR A 61 16.55 19.39 1.37
N GLU A 62 15.80 20.35 0.87
CA GLU A 62 15.05 21.31 1.68
C GLU A 62 13.66 21.48 1.07
N ILE A 63 12.63 21.42 1.92
CA ILE A 63 11.25 21.74 1.55
C ILE A 63 10.69 22.77 2.52
N SER A 64 9.91 23.71 2.00
CA SER A 64 9.21 24.73 2.78
C SER A 64 7.74 24.72 2.38
N PHE A 65 6.85 24.60 3.35
CA PHE A 65 5.43 24.35 3.11
C PHE A 65 4.56 24.90 4.23
N LYS A 66 3.27 25.09 3.93
CA LYS A 66 2.21 25.31 4.92
C LYS A 66 1.44 24.01 5.13
N LEU A 67 0.99 23.77 6.37
CA LEU A 67 0.20 22.57 6.67
C LEU A 67 -1.12 22.60 5.90
N GLY A 68 -1.48 21.48 5.27
CA GLY A 68 -2.72 21.33 4.49
C GLY A 68 -2.66 21.91 3.08
N GLU A 69 -1.57 22.56 2.69
CA GLU A 69 -1.41 23.13 1.35
C GLU A 69 -0.56 22.21 0.46
N LYS A 70 -0.94 22.14 -0.81
CA LYS A 70 -0.20 21.36 -1.82
C LYS A 70 0.96 22.18 -2.37
N PHE A 71 2.10 21.54 -2.58
CA PHE A 71 3.28 22.17 -3.18
C PHE A 71 4.01 21.19 -4.12
N GLU A 72 4.82 21.74 -5.02
CA GLU A 72 5.71 20.96 -5.88
C GLU A 72 6.99 20.63 -5.11
N GLU A 73 7.39 19.36 -5.11
CA GLU A 73 8.57 18.86 -4.41
C GLU A 73 9.42 18.04 -5.38
N THR A 74 10.74 18.31 -5.40
CA THR A 74 11.71 17.42 -6.02
C THR A 74 12.36 16.58 -4.92
N THR A 75 12.13 15.27 -4.94
CA THR A 75 12.64 14.37 -3.91
C THR A 75 14.14 14.13 -4.08
N VAL A 76 14.78 13.56 -3.06
CA VAL A 76 16.22 13.25 -3.10
C VAL A 76 16.61 12.35 -4.27
N ASP A 77 15.71 11.46 -4.69
CA ASP A 77 15.83 10.58 -5.84
C ASP A 77 15.27 11.17 -7.15
N ASP A 78 15.17 12.51 -7.22
CA ASP A 78 14.86 13.31 -8.41
C ASP A 78 13.43 13.13 -8.98
N ARG A 79 12.51 12.53 -8.23
CA ARG A 79 11.09 12.51 -8.61
C ARG A 79 10.49 13.90 -8.44
N LYS A 80 9.73 14.34 -9.44
CA LYS A 80 8.85 15.52 -9.34
C LYS A 80 7.51 15.06 -8.78
N THR A 81 7.15 15.59 -7.61
CA THR A 81 5.98 15.14 -6.86
C THR A 81 5.09 16.33 -6.51
N LYS A 82 3.78 16.08 -6.45
CA LYS A 82 2.83 16.97 -5.78
C LYS A 82 2.66 16.48 -4.34
N SER A 83 3.08 17.30 -3.41
CA SER A 83 3.16 16.95 -2.00
C SER A 83 2.17 17.74 -1.16
N ILE A 84 1.71 17.14 -0.08
CA ILE A 84 0.94 17.80 0.97
C ILE A 84 1.40 17.26 2.32
N ILE A 85 1.52 18.14 3.29
CA ILE A 85 1.87 17.76 4.66
C ILE A 85 0.75 18.21 5.58
N THR A 86 0.17 17.26 6.33
CA THR A 86 -0.86 17.54 7.33
C THR A 86 -0.38 17.14 8.71
N LEU A 87 -1.00 17.69 9.75
CA LEU A 87 -0.81 17.26 11.13
C LEU A 87 -2.05 16.47 11.56
N ASP A 88 -1.89 15.17 11.78
CA ASP A 88 -2.97 14.29 12.22
C ASP A 88 -2.52 13.50 13.46
N ASN A 89 -3.32 13.57 14.54
CA ASN A 89 -3.07 12.84 15.78
C ASN A 89 -1.63 12.95 16.32
N GLY A 90 -1.08 14.18 16.28
CA GLY A 90 0.28 14.48 16.73
C GLY A 90 1.39 13.94 15.82
N ALA A 91 1.08 13.58 14.57
CA ALA A 91 2.04 13.14 13.58
C ALA A 91 1.99 14.00 12.32
N LEU A 92 3.14 14.33 11.76
CA LEU A 92 3.24 14.95 10.44
C LEU A 92 3.08 13.87 9.37
N ILE A 93 2.05 13.98 8.55
CA ILE A 93 1.73 13.07 7.46
C ILE A 93 2.10 13.75 6.15
N HIS A 94 3.20 13.32 5.55
CA HIS A 94 3.71 13.84 4.28
C HIS A 94 3.36 12.87 3.16
N VAL A 95 2.41 13.26 2.32
CA VAL A 95 1.98 12.47 1.16
C VAL A 95 2.63 13.05 -0.09
N GLN A 96 3.35 12.22 -0.84
CA GLN A 96 3.97 12.57 -2.12
C GLN A 96 3.30 11.78 -3.23
N LYS A 97 2.82 12.45 -4.30
CA LYS A 97 2.22 11.81 -5.48
C LYS A 97 2.97 12.14 -6.76
N TRP A 98 3.22 11.14 -7.61
CA TRP A 98 3.85 11.29 -8.94
C TRP A 98 3.41 10.15 -9.86
N ASP A 99 3.19 10.40 -11.14
CA ASP A 99 2.93 9.36 -12.16
C ASP A 99 1.91 8.27 -11.74
N GLY A 100 0.82 8.68 -11.08
CA GLY A 100 -0.21 7.76 -10.54
C GLY A 100 0.21 6.94 -9.32
N LYS A 101 1.45 7.08 -8.85
CA LYS A 101 2.00 6.50 -7.63
C LYS A 101 1.90 7.47 -6.45
N GLU A 102 1.98 6.91 -5.25
CA GLU A 102 2.01 7.67 -4.02
C GLU A 102 2.85 6.97 -2.96
N THR A 103 3.46 7.77 -2.08
CA THR A 103 4.09 7.33 -0.85
C THR A 103 3.69 8.26 0.30
N THR A 104 3.68 7.71 1.51
CA THR A 104 3.42 8.45 2.74
C THR A 104 4.62 8.35 3.67
N ILE A 105 5.08 9.48 4.16
CA ILE A 105 6.12 9.59 5.19
C ILE A 105 5.46 10.15 6.44
N LYS A 106 5.35 9.33 7.48
CA LYS A 106 4.79 9.71 8.78
C LYS A 106 5.91 10.00 9.76
N ARG A 107 5.92 11.19 10.36
CA ARG A 107 6.85 11.57 11.43
C ARG A 107 6.09 11.74 12.73
N LYS A 108 6.51 11.06 13.80
CA LYS A 108 5.90 11.15 15.13
C LYS A 108 6.98 11.11 16.21
N LEU A 109 6.76 11.83 17.30
CA LEU A 109 7.59 11.70 18.50
C LEU A 109 7.15 10.50 19.34
N VAL A 110 8.13 9.66 19.69
CA VAL A 110 7.97 8.54 20.64
C VAL A 110 9.16 8.59 21.57
N ASP A 111 8.92 8.73 22.88
CA ASP A 111 9.97 8.81 23.91
C ASP A 111 11.06 9.84 23.55
N SER A 112 10.64 11.04 23.14
CA SER A 112 11.51 12.15 22.71
C SER A 112 12.40 11.83 21.50
N LYS A 113 12.07 10.81 20.70
CA LYS A 113 12.73 10.47 19.43
C LYS A 113 11.81 10.75 18.25
N LEU A 114 12.36 11.30 17.18
CA LEU A 114 11.65 11.41 15.90
C LEU A 114 11.63 10.06 15.19
N VAL A 115 10.48 9.40 15.23
CA VAL A 115 10.24 8.15 14.50
C VAL A 115 9.65 8.50 13.13
N VAL A 116 10.31 8.03 12.07
CA VAL A 116 9.88 8.22 10.68
C VAL A 116 9.49 6.87 10.09
N VAL A 117 8.25 6.76 9.63
CA VAL A 117 7.72 5.57 8.97
C VAL A 117 7.32 5.94 7.54
N SER A 118 7.99 5.32 6.57
CA SER A 118 7.72 5.53 5.15
C SER A 118 7.02 4.31 4.55
N SER A 119 5.96 4.53 3.78
CA SER A 119 5.16 3.48 3.15
C SER A 119 4.70 3.88 1.77
N SER A 120 5.04 3.08 0.75
CA SER A 120 4.43 3.20 -0.58
C SER A 120 2.99 2.69 -0.55
N VAL A 121 2.13 3.19 -1.45
CA VAL A 121 0.72 2.78 -1.54
C VAL A 121 0.55 1.26 -1.59
N GLY A 122 1.46 0.52 -2.22
CA GLY A 122 1.43 -0.94 -2.20
C GLY A 122 1.48 -1.54 -0.79
N PHE A 123 2.18 -0.92 0.16
CA PHE A 123 2.20 -1.37 1.56
C PHE A 123 0.93 -0.93 2.32
N THR A 124 0.46 0.30 2.10
CA THR A 124 -0.73 0.83 2.78
C THR A 124 -2.02 0.13 2.33
N THR A 125 -2.19 -0.15 1.04
CA THR A 125 -3.31 -0.95 0.52
C THR A 125 -3.27 -2.39 1.03
N ARG A 126 -2.07 -3.02 1.07
CA ARG A 126 -1.90 -4.36 1.65
C ARG A 126 -2.24 -4.40 3.14
N LYS A 127 -1.87 -3.38 3.92
CA LYS A 127 -2.15 -3.31 5.36
C LYS A 127 -3.61 -3.00 5.68
N LEU A 128 -4.28 -2.14 4.91
CA LEU A 128 -5.71 -1.88 5.08
C LEU A 128 -6.56 -3.06 4.59
N GLY A 129 -6.18 -3.68 3.47
CA GLY A 129 -6.84 -4.89 2.98
C GLY A 129 -6.72 -6.09 3.92
N SER A 130 -5.63 -6.21 4.69
CA SER A 130 -5.46 -7.29 5.67
C SER A 130 -6.30 -7.10 6.94
N LEU A 131 -6.62 -5.86 7.31
CA LEU A 131 -7.48 -5.53 8.45
C LEU A 131 -8.98 -5.57 8.11
N ALA A 132 -9.34 -5.47 6.83
CA ALA A 132 -10.72 -5.55 6.39
C ALA A 132 -11.32 -6.93 6.64
N LYS A 133 -12.55 -6.96 7.17
CA LYS A 133 -13.40 -8.16 7.29
C LYS A 133 -14.47 -8.10 6.20
N PRO A 134 -14.23 -8.66 5.00
CA PRO A 134 -15.17 -8.54 3.91
C PRO A 134 -16.37 -9.47 4.07
N ASN A 135 -17.55 -8.99 3.67
CA ASN A 135 -18.73 -9.81 3.45
C ASN A 135 -18.71 -10.32 2.01
N VAL A 136 -18.89 -11.63 1.83
CA VAL A 136 -18.93 -12.26 0.51
C VAL A 136 -20.36 -12.71 0.23
N ILE A 137 -20.95 -12.18 -0.83
CA ILE A 137 -22.30 -12.49 -1.29
C ILE A 137 -22.16 -13.22 -2.62
N ILE A 138 -22.71 -14.43 -2.70
CA ILE A 138 -22.72 -15.23 -3.92
C ILE A 138 -24.18 -15.44 -4.31
N SER A 139 -24.54 -15.04 -5.53
CA SER A 139 -25.88 -15.18 -6.08
C SER A 139 -25.83 -15.83 -7.45
N ILE A 140 -26.92 -16.52 -7.81
CA ILE A 140 -27.08 -17.18 -9.10
C ILE A 140 -28.36 -16.62 -9.75
N ASN A 141 -28.26 -16.16 -10.99
CA ASN A 141 -29.39 -15.76 -11.81
C ASN A 141 -29.31 -16.46 -13.17
N GLY A 142 -30.08 -17.53 -13.36
CA GLY A 142 -29.95 -18.40 -14.51
C GLY A 142 -28.58 -19.11 -14.52
N ASP A 143 -27.80 -18.92 -15.58
CA ASP A 143 -26.46 -19.47 -15.76
C ASP A 143 -25.34 -18.50 -15.29
N ILE A 144 -25.69 -17.30 -14.85
CA ILE A 144 -24.74 -16.30 -14.37
C ILE A 144 -24.59 -16.42 -12.85
N ILE A 145 -23.35 -16.62 -12.41
CA ILE A 145 -22.95 -16.56 -11.02
C ILE A 145 -22.31 -15.21 -10.76
N THR A 146 -22.77 -14.50 -9.74
CA THR A 146 -22.19 -13.23 -9.28
C THR A 146 -21.56 -13.43 -7.91
N ILE A 147 -20.30 -13.02 -7.76
CA ILE A 147 -19.60 -12.94 -6.48
C ILE A 147 -19.34 -11.47 -6.19
N LYS A 148 -20.01 -10.95 -5.16
CA LYS A 148 -19.80 -9.61 -4.64
C LYS A 148 -19.03 -9.69 -3.32
N THR A 149 -17.96 -8.91 -3.21
CA THR A 149 -17.18 -8.78 -1.98
C THR A 149 -17.31 -7.34 -1.49
N GLU A 150 -17.90 -7.15 -0.32
CA GLU A 150 -18.12 -5.84 0.29
C GLU A 150 -17.22 -5.67 1.50
N SER A 151 -16.54 -4.52 1.61
CA SER A 151 -15.69 -4.20 2.76
C SER A 151 -15.66 -2.70 3.01
N SER A 152 -15.16 -2.29 4.18
CA SER A 152 -14.93 -0.87 4.49
C SER A 152 -13.81 -0.24 3.64
N PHE A 153 -13.10 -1.02 2.82
CA PHE A 153 -11.97 -0.55 2.02
C PHE A 153 -12.33 -0.38 0.55
N LYS A 154 -12.63 -1.49 -0.15
CA LYS A 154 -13.04 -1.49 -1.56
C LYS A 154 -14.03 -2.64 -1.77
N ASN A 155 -15.06 -2.39 -2.56
CA ASN A 155 -16.02 -3.41 -2.97
C ASN A 155 -15.63 -3.94 -4.36
N THR A 156 -15.83 -5.22 -4.59
CA THR A 156 -15.65 -5.85 -5.90
C THR A 156 -16.86 -6.68 -6.27
N GLU A 157 -17.08 -6.82 -7.57
CA GLU A 157 -18.13 -7.66 -8.12
C GLU A 157 -17.60 -8.31 -9.40
N ILE A 158 -17.76 -9.63 -9.50
CA ILE A 158 -17.51 -10.38 -10.73
C ILE A 158 -18.76 -11.18 -11.07
N SER A 159 -19.09 -11.24 -12.36
CA SER A 159 -20.17 -12.05 -12.90
C SER A 159 -19.64 -12.92 -14.02
N PHE A 160 -19.91 -14.22 -13.96
CA PHE A 160 -19.34 -15.20 -14.88
C PHE A 160 -20.27 -16.40 -15.08
N LYS A 161 -20.00 -17.17 -16.14
CA LYS A 161 -20.57 -18.50 -16.35
C LYS A 161 -19.50 -19.55 -16.07
N LEU A 162 -19.92 -20.71 -15.56
CA LEU A 162 -19.00 -21.81 -15.27
C LEU A 162 -18.36 -22.33 -16.57
N GLY A 163 -17.04 -22.55 -16.54
CA GLY A 163 -16.26 -23.03 -17.68
C GLY A 163 -15.96 -21.99 -18.75
N GLU A 164 -16.50 -20.77 -18.64
CA GLU A 164 -16.25 -19.69 -19.59
C GLU A 164 -15.17 -18.73 -19.09
N LYS A 165 -14.36 -18.23 -20.03
CA LYS A 165 -13.32 -17.24 -19.74
C LYS A 165 -13.90 -15.83 -19.68
N PHE A 166 -13.43 -15.02 -18.74
CA PHE A 166 -13.80 -13.61 -18.64
C PHE A 166 -12.64 -12.76 -18.13
N GLU A 167 -12.68 -11.47 -18.44
CA GLU A 167 -11.73 -10.49 -17.93
C GLU A 167 -12.16 -9.93 -16.58
N GLU A 168 -11.22 -9.77 -15.66
CA GLU A 168 -11.42 -9.08 -14.38
C GLU A 168 -10.29 -8.06 -14.19
N THR A 169 -10.66 -6.85 -13.79
CA THR A 169 -9.69 -5.90 -13.21
C THR A 169 -9.73 -6.03 -11.70
N THR A 170 -8.66 -6.55 -11.14
CA THR A 170 -8.53 -6.83 -9.70
C THR A 170 -8.42 -5.54 -8.86
N VAL A 171 -8.51 -5.67 -7.53
CA VAL A 171 -8.45 -4.54 -6.58
C VAL A 171 -7.19 -3.67 -6.76
N ASP A 172 -6.07 -4.30 -7.09
CA ASP A 172 -4.76 -3.69 -7.36
C ASP A 172 -4.54 -3.37 -8.86
N ASP A 173 -5.63 -3.21 -9.61
CA ASP A 173 -5.69 -2.77 -11.01
C ASP A 173 -4.98 -3.70 -12.01
N ARG A 174 -4.68 -4.94 -11.64
CA ARG A 174 -4.22 -5.96 -12.60
C ARG A 174 -5.39 -6.40 -13.47
N LYS A 175 -5.18 -6.37 -14.79
CA LYS A 175 -6.05 -7.03 -15.77
C LYS A 175 -5.73 -8.52 -15.79
N THR A 176 -6.74 -9.33 -15.58
CA THR A 176 -6.56 -10.78 -15.44
C THR A 176 -7.58 -11.53 -16.29
N MET A 177 -7.16 -12.66 -16.84
CA MET A 177 -8.05 -13.61 -17.50
C MET A 177 -8.43 -14.69 -16.50
N ASN A 178 -9.73 -14.92 -16.32
CA ASN A 178 -10.28 -15.82 -15.32
C ASN A 178 -11.08 -16.93 -15.99
N ILE A 179 -11.09 -18.10 -15.37
CA ILE A 179 -12.07 -19.17 -15.62
C ILE A 179 -12.49 -19.73 -14.27
N VAL A 180 -13.78 -20.01 -14.12
CA VAL A 180 -14.33 -20.58 -12.89
C VAL A 180 -14.98 -21.92 -13.18
N THR A 181 -14.60 -22.96 -12.44
CA THR A 181 -15.20 -24.28 -12.50
C THR A 181 -15.81 -24.66 -11.15
N LEU A 182 -16.78 -25.56 -11.17
CA LEU A 182 -17.41 -26.12 -9.97
C LEU A 182 -17.29 -27.64 -10.04
N GLU A 183 -16.43 -28.20 -9.19
CA GLU A 183 -16.13 -29.63 -9.15
C GLU A 183 -16.16 -30.11 -7.70
N GLU A 184 -16.83 -31.23 -7.43
CA GLU A 184 -16.92 -31.83 -6.08
C GLU A 184 -17.34 -30.82 -4.99
N GLY A 185 -18.28 -29.92 -5.32
CA GLY A 185 -18.76 -28.88 -4.39
C GLY A 185 -17.75 -27.76 -4.11
N SER A 186 -16.64 -27.70 -4.84
CA SER A 186 -15.62 -26.66 -4.74
C SER A 186 -15.66 -25.76 -5.97
N LEU A 187 -15.82 -24.46 -5.74
CA LEU A 187 -15.75 -23.43 -6.78
C LEU A 187 -14.31 -22.96 -6.94
N THR A 188 -13.68 -23.29 -8.07
CA THR A 188 -12.26 -23.00 -8.34
C THR A 188 -12.16 -21.92 -9.41
N GLN A 189 -11.59 -20.78 -9.05
CA GLN A 189 -11.27 -19.68 -9.96
C GLN A 189 -9.77 -19.71 -10.26
N VAL A 190 -9.40 -19.87 -11.53
CA VAL A 190 -8.01 -19.73 -11.99
C VAL A 190 -7.85 -18.36 -12.61
N GLN A 191 -6.96 -17.55 -12.04
CA GLN A 191 -6.66 -16.19 -12.47
C GLN A 191 -5.25 -16.14 -13.07
N LYS A 192 -5.13 -15.65 -14.31
CA LYS A 192 -3.83 -15.54 -15.03
C LYS A 192 -3.54 -14.11 -15.47
N TRP A 193 -2.30 -13.67 -15.31
CA TRP A 193 -1.79 -12.36 -15.76
C TRP A 193 -0.27 -12.40 -15.89
N ASP A 194 0.31 -11.74 -16.89
CA ASP A 194 1.78 -11.59 -17.04
C ASP A 194 2.60 -12.88 -16.83
N GLY A 195 2.11 -14.02 -17.32
CA GLY A 195 2.75 -15.34 -17.14
C GLY A 195 2.66 -15.91 -15.72
N LYS A 196 1.97 -15.24 -14.80
CA LYS A 196 1.66 -15.68 -13.44
C LYS A 196 0.26 -16.27 -13.38
N GLU A 197 0.06 -17.12 -12.39
CA GLU A 197 -1.21 -17.78 -12.12
C GLU A 197 -1.49 -17.79 -10.61
N THR A 198 -2.76 -17.66 -10.24
CA THR A 198 -3.24 -17.90 -8.89
C THR A 198 -4.55 -18.66 -8.96
N THR A 199 -4.72 -19.60 -8.03
CA THR A 199 -5.96 -20.35 -7.86
C THR A 199 -6.67 -19.88 -6.61
N ILE A 200 -7.97 -19.61 -6.72
CA ILE A 200 -8.86 -19.26 -5.61
C ILE A 200 -9.92 -20.34 -5.51
N LYS A 201 -9.78 -21.24 -4.53
CA LYS A 201 -10.72 -22.33 -4.29
C LYS A 201 -11.64 -21.97 -3.13
N ARG A 202 -12.95 -22.07 -3.35
CA ARG A 202 -13.99 -21.85 -2.34
C ARG A 202 -14.72 -23.16 -2.10
N LYS A 203 -14.79 -23.61 -0.85
CA LYS A 203 -15.50 -24.85 -0.46
C LYS A 203 -16.30 -24.61 0.82
N LEU A 204 -17.39 -25.33 0.99
CA LEU A 204 -18.14 -25.36 2.25
C LEU A 204 -17.65 -26.52 3.10
N ALA A 205 -17.33 -26.25 4.36
CA ALA A 205 -16.98 -27.26 5.36
C ALA A 205 -17.50 -26.80 6.72
N ASP A 206 -18.18 -27.70 7.45
CA ASP A 206 -18.72 -27.44 8.79
C ASP A 206 -19.57 -26.16 8.90
N GLY A 207 -20.39 -25.89 7.87
CA GLY A 207 -21.24 -24.69 7.81
C GLY A 207 -20.48 -23.38 7.54
N LYS A 208 -19.16 -23.43 7.33
CA LYS A 208 -18.30 -22.29 6.99
C LYS A 208 -17.87 -22.34 5.53
N MET A 209 -17.63 -21.18 4.93
CA MET A 209 -16.95 -21.09 3.64
C MET A 209 -15.45 -20.95 3.86
N ILE A 210 -14.69 -21.93 3.37
CA ILE A 210 -13.23 -21.90 3.33
C ILE A 210 -12.80 -21.41 1.96
N VAL A 211 -11.94 -20.40 1.92
CA VAL A 211 -11.35 -19.84 0.71
C VAL A 211 -9.85 -19.99 0.76
N GLU A 212 -9.28 -20.74 -0.16
CA GLU A 212 -7.86 -21.01 -0.30
C GLU A 212 -7.33 -20.26 -1.53
N TYR A 213 -6.36 -19.37 -1.31
CA TYR A 213 -5.64 -18.64 -2.34
C TYR A 213 -4.26 -19.28 -2.50
N THR A 214 -3.99 -19.89 -3.64
CA THR A 214 -2.72 -20.56 -3.92
C THR A 214 -2.00 -19.86 -5.06
N MET A 215 -0.78 -19.40 -4.79
CA MET A 215 0.14 -18.86 -5.80
C MET A 215 1.48 -19.57 -5.65
N ASN A 216 1.94 -20.24 -6.71
CA ASN A 216 3.07 -21.16 -6.64
C ASN A 216 2.84 -22.21 -5.53
N ASN A 217 3.80 -22.40 -4.62
CA ASN A 217 3.70 -23.35 -3.51
C ASN A 217 3.22 -22.73 -2.19
N ILE A 218 2.63 -21.53 -2.23
CA ILE A 218 2.16 -20.81 -1.04
C ILE A 218 0.64 -20.77 -1.07
N THR A 219 0.01 -21.22 0.02
CA THR A 219 -1.44 -21.16 0.20
C THR A 219 -1.80 -20.29 1.39
N CYS A 220 -2.74 -19.37 1.19
CA CYS A 220 -3.39 -18.56 2.22
C CYS A 220 -4.84 -19.00 2.37
N THR A 221 -5.31 -19.19 3.60
CA THR A 221 -6.67 -19.64 3.89
C THR A 221 -7.46 -18.57 4.62
N ARG A 222 -8.68 -18.31 4.16
CA ARG A 222 -9.69 -17.50 4.86
C ARG A 222 -10.92 -18.35 5.16
N VAL A 223 -11.52 -18.13 6.33
CA VAL A 223 -12.72 -18.83 6.78
C VAL A 223 -13.80 -17.79 7.05
N TYR A 224 -14.98 -18.00 6.46
CA TYR A 224 -16.14 -17.13 6.59
C TYR A 224 -17.28 -17.91 7.22
N GLU A 225 -17.98 -17.25 8.13
CA GLU A 225 -19.22 -17.76 8.72
C GLU A 225 -20.41 -17.11 8.01
N ARG A 226 -21.52 -17.84 7.88
CA ARG A 226 -22.75 -17.29 7.33
C ARG A 226 -23.32 -16.29 8.34
N ALA A 227 -23.56 -15.05 7.90
CA ALA A 227 -24.23 -14.01 8.67
C ALA A 227 -25.74 -14.28 8.79
#